data_AF-A0A964KA60-F1
#
_entry.id   AF-A0A964KA60-F1
#
_cell.length_a   1.000
_cell.length_b   1.000
_cell.length_c   1.000
_cell.angle_alpha   90.00
_cell.angle_beta   90.00
_cell.angle_gamma   90.00
#
_symmetry.space_group_name_H-M   'P 1'
#
loop_
_entity.id
_entity.type
_entity.pdbx_description
1 polymer ?
#
loop_
_entity_poly.entity_id
_entity_poly.type
_entity_poly.pdbx_seq_one_letter_code
_entity_poly.pdbx_strand_id
1 'polypeptide(L)'
;NEDGGWGEDCASYRLDYKGYEPAPSIASQTAWALLGLMAAGRVDDAAVARGIDYLRKTQAPDGLWTQDHYTGGGFPRVFYLRYHGYPKFFPLWALARYRNLKAGNSRRVAHGL
;
A
#
# COMPACT_ATOMS: atom_id res chain seq x y z
N ASN A 1 3.63 3.11 9.70
CA ASN A 1 4.97 3.60 10.10
C ASN A 1 4.97 5.10 10.31
N GLU A 2 6.02 5.64 10.94
CA GLU A 2 6.15 7.09 11.24
C GLU A 2 6.17 7.95 9.97
N ASP A 3 6.75 7.43 8.89
CA ASP A 3 6.79 8.05 7.55
C ASP A 3 5.43 8.11 6.82
N GLY A 4 4.38 7.49 7.39
CA GLY A 4 3.02 7.46 6.84
C GLY A 4 2.69 6.21 6.03
N GLY A 5 3.67 5.41 5.63
CA GLY A 5 3.46 4.19 4.86
C GLY A 5 3.18 2.95 5.71
N TRP A 6 2.95 1.83 5.02
CA TRP A 6 2.82 0.49 5.57
C TRP A 6 3.84 -0.45 4.95
N GLY A 7 4.27 -1.40 5.77
CA GLY A 7 5.25 -2.43 5.43
C GLY A 7 4.98 -3.70 6.24
N GLU A 8 5.24 -4.85 5.64
CA GLU A 8 5.26 -6.17 6.25
C GLU A 8 6.35 -7.02 5.57
N ASP A 9 7.22 -7.61 6.38
CA ASP A 9 8.30 -8.47 5.90
C ASP A 9 7.80 -9.89 5.61
N CYS A 10 8.46 -10.60 4.69
CA CYS A 10 8.16 -12.01 4.40
C CYS A 10 8.33 -12.94 5.62
N ALA A 11 9.11 -12.54 6.62
CA ALA A 11 9.24 -13.24 7.90
C ALA A 11 7.93 -13.29 8.71
N SER A 12 6.91 -12.49 8.35
CA SER A 12 5.55 -12.56 8.92
C SER A 12 4.89 -13.94 8.78
N TYR A 13 5.31 -14.76 7.81
CA TYR A 13 4.79 -16.12 7.60
C TYR A 13 5.29 -17.16 8.63
N ARG A 14 6.12 -16.76 9.61
CA ARG A 14 6.61 -17.66 10.67
C ARG A 14 5.47 -18.16 11.57
N LEU A 15 5.58 -19.39 12.05
CA LEU A 15 4.49 -20.06 12.79
C LEU A 15 4.22 -19.45 14.17
N ASP A 16 5.22 -18.84 14.77
CA ASP A 16 5.16 -18.21 16.08
C ASP A 16 4.87 -16.70 16.00
N TYR A 17 4.46 -16.19 14.84
CA TYR A 17 4.14 -14.78 14.63
C TYR A 17 3.10 -14.28 15.65
N LYS A 18 3.40 -13.16 16.30
CA LYS A 18 2.60 -12.60 17.40
C LYS A 18 1.77 -11.38 17.02
N GLY A 19 1.65 -11.11 15.72
CA GLY A 19 1.00 -9.91 15.21
C GLY A 19 2.03 -8.83 14.86
N TYR A 20 1.58 -7.58 14.81
CA TYR A 20 2.32 -6.46 14.21
C TYR A 20 3.81 -6.42 14.60
N GLU A 21 4.65 -6.40 13.56
CA GLU A 21 6.09 -6.19 13.67
C GLU A 21 6.50 -5.03 12.75
N PRO A 22 7.37 -4.11 13.21
CA PRO A 22 7.85 -3.03 12.37
C PRO A 22 8.58 -3.56 11.13
N ALA A 23 8.16 -3.09 9.96
CA ALA A 23 8.86 -3.32 8.70
C ALA A 23 8.90 -1.99 7.91
N PRO A 24 9.94 -1.75 7.09
CA PRO A 24 10.03 -0.55 6.28
C PRO A 24 8.79 -0.35 5.41
N SER A 25 8.32 0.89 5.29
CA SER A 25 7.22 1.19 4.39
C SER A 25 7.61 0.87 2.95
N ILE A 26 6.69 0.25 2.21
CA ILE A 26 6.87 0.00 0.78
C ILE A 26 5.63 0.40 0.00
N ALA A 27 5.86 0.83 -1.24
CA ALA A 27 4.82 1.46 -2.06
C ALA A 27 3.62 0.55 -2.30
N SER A 28 3.84 -0.74 -2.62
CA SER A 28 2.74 -1.68 -2.89
C SER A 28 1.87 -1.96 -1.67
N GLN A 29 2.46 -2.30 -0.51
CA GLN A 29 1.71 -2.55 0.73
C GLN A 29 1.05 -1.29 1.28
N THR A 30 1.70 -0.14 1.17
CA THR A 30 1.07 1.17 1.47
C THR A 30 -0.17 1.38 0.61
N ALA A 31 -0.06 1.12 -0.70
CA ALA A 31 -1.20 1.22 -1.60
C ALA A 31 -2.33 0.24 -1.24
N TRP A 32 -2.03 -1.01 -0.85
CA TRP A 32 -3.05 -1.97 -0.40
C TRP A 32 -3.81 -1.49 0.83
N ALA A 33 -3.09 -0.99 1.84
CA ALA A 33 -3.69 -0.42 3.04
C ALA A 33 -4.60 0.76 2.69
N LEU A 34 -4.14 1.67 1.83
CA LEU A 34 -4.92 2.82 1.37
C LEU A 34 -6.19 2.41 0.61
N LEU A 35 -6.08 1.46 -0.32
CA LEU A 35 -7.21 0.95 -1.10
C LEU A 35 -8.27 0.34 -0.18
N GLY A 36 -7.85 -0.46 0.81
CA GLY A 36 -8.74 -1.07 1.82
C GLY A 36 -9.42 -0.03 2.72
N LEU A 37 -8.67 0.94 3.25
CA LEU A 37 -9.24 2.03 4.06
C LEU A 37 -10.27 2.84 3.27
N MET A 38 -9.95 3.20 2.02
CA MET A 38 -10.90 3.91 1.16
C MET A 38 -12.13 3.08 0.82
N ALA A 39 -11.98 1.78 0.59
CA ALA A 39 -13.12 0.87 0.37
C ALA A 39 -14.03 0.79 1.61
N ALA A 40 -13.46 0.88 2.81
CA ALA A 40 -14.21 0.98 4.06
C ALA A 40 -14.83 2.39 4.32
N GLY A 41 -14.76 3.30 3.35
CA GLY A 41 -15.30 4.67 3.48
C GLY A 41 -14.45 5.59 4.36
N ARG A 42 -13.20 5.24 4.65
CA ARG A 42 -12.29 5.99 5.55
C ARG A 42 -11.40 6.96 4.79
N VAL A 43 -11.85 7.49 3.64
CA VAL A 43 -11.04 8.38 2.78
C VAL A 43 -10.56 9.65 3.49
N ASP A 44 -11.34 10.16 4.45
CA ASP A 44 -11.01 11.37 5.21
C ASP A 44 -10.23 11.07 6.51
N ASP A 45 -9.82 9.82 6.72
CA ASP A 45 -8.98 9.45 7.85
C ASP A 45 -7.55 10.02 7.70
N ALA A 46 -6.98 10.51 8.79
CA ALA A 46 -5.62 11.06 8.79
C ALA A 46 -4.57 10.02 8.34
N ALA A 47 -4.79 8.72 8.60
CA ALA A 47 -3.93 7.66 8.12
C ALA A 47 -3.90 7.59 6.59
N VAL A 48 -5.05 7.79 5.92
CA VAL A 48 -5.11 7.82 4.45
C VAL A 48 -4.33 9.00 3.90
N ALA A 49 -4.52 10.20 4.47
CA ALA A 49 -3.78 11.39 4.05
C ALA A 49 -2.25 11.20 4.18
N ARG A 50 -1.79 10.60 5.30
CA ARG A 50 -0.37 10.31 5.52
C ARG A 50 0.19 9.28 4.53
N GLY A 51 -0.55 8.22 4.23
CA GLY A 51 -0.11 7.23 3.23
C GLY A 51 -0.06 7.80 1.81
N ILE A 52 -1.01 8.67 1.44
CA ILE A 52 -0.99 9.36 0.15
C ILE A 52 0.22 10.29 0.04
N ASP A 53 0.55 11.01 1.11
CA ASP A 53 1.75 11.85 1.17
C ASP A 53 3.04 11.04 1.06
N TYR A 54 3.12 9.89 1.75
CA TYR A 54 4.23 8.94 1.60
C TYR A 54 4.42 8.52 0.14
N LEU A 55 3.34 8.10 -0.56
CA LEU A 55 3.44 7.70 -1.97
C LEU A 55 3.92 8.86 -2.84
N ARG A 56 3.40 10.08 -2.66
CA ARG A 56 3.83 11.24 -3.44
C ARG A 56 5.31 11.59 -3.21
N LYS A 57 5.77 11.52 -1.97
CA LYS A 57 7.16 11.83 -1.59
C LYS A 57 8.17 10.81 -2.08
N THR A 58 7.76 9.55 -2.22
CA THR A 58 8.63 8.43 -2.62
C THR A 58 8.54 8.09 -4.10
N GLN A 59 7.72 8.81 -4.87
CA GLN A 59 7.65 8.67 -6.32
C GLN A 59 8.96 9.16 -6.95
N ALA A 60 9.56 8.34 -7.79
CA ALA A 60 10.79 8.68 -8.50
C ALA A 60 10.50 9.65 -9.68
N PRO A 61 11.53 10.30 -10.25
CA PRO A 61 11.35 11.27 -11.34
C PRO A 61 10.70 10.69 -12.60
N ASP A 62 10.79 9.38 -12.82
CA ASP A 62 10.12 8.68 -13.92
C ASP A 62 8.61 8.44 -13.69
N GLY A 63 8.10 8.87 -12.53
CA GLY A 63 6.71 8.72 -12.13
C GLY A 63 6.37 7.36 -11.51
N LEU A 64 7.35 6.49 -11.26
CA LEU A 64 7.15 5.16 -10.69
C LEU A 64 7.74 5.06 -9.28
N TRP A 65 7.50 3.92 -8.61
CA TRP A 65 8.15 3.58 -7.35
C TRP A 65 9.09 2.41 -7.56
N THR A 66 10.22 2.46 -6.86
CA THR A 66 11.12 1.32 -6.71
C THR A 66 10.73 0.52 -5.47
N GLN A 67 10.96 -0.78 -5.53
CA GLN A 67 10.73 -1.67 -4.40
C GLN A 67 11.63 -2.88 -4.53
N ASP A 68 12.62 -2.99 -3.65
CA ASP A 68 13.54 -4.14 -3.59
C ASP A 68 13.04 -5.27 -2.69
N HIS A 69 12.06 -4.97 -1.83
CA HIS A 69 11.42 -5.97 -0.98
C HIS A 69 10.45 -6.86 -1.76
N TYR A 70 10.45 -8.15 -1.39
CA TYR A 70 9.53 -9.15 -1.88
C TYR A 70 8.18 -9.01 -1.15
N THR A 71 7.10 -9.02 -1.91
CA THR A 71 5.74 -8.85 -1.39
C THR A 71 4.77 -9.92 -1.89
N GLY A 72 5.22 -10.78 -2.80
CA GLY A 72 4.45 -11.91 -3.29
C GLY A 72 4.80 -13.17 -2.50
N GLY A 73 3.80 -13.85 -1.96
CA GLY A 73 3.96 -15.21 -1.47
C GLY A 73 3.89 -16.20 -2.62
N GLY A 74 4.97 -16.96 -2.87
CA GLY A 74 4.91 -18.12 -3.76
C GLY A 74 4.56 -19.36 -2.97
N PHE A 75 5.50 -19.82 -2.14
CA PHE A 75 5.28 -20.82 -1.10
C PHE A 75 5.73 -20.23 0.23
N PRO A 76 4.79 -19.92 1.15
CA PRO A 76 5.12 -19.32 2.45
C PRO A 76 6.28 -20.03 3.14
N ARG A 77 7.26 -19.25 3.62
CA ARG A 77 8.52 -19.70 4.27
C ARG A 77 9.55 -20.40 3.37
N VAL A 78 9.24 -20.70 2.12
CA VAL A 78 10.13 -21.47 1.23
C VAL A 78 10.48 -20.69 -0.04
N PHE A 79 9.58 -19.85 -0.54
CA PHE A 79 9.76 -19.15 -1.81
C PHE A 79 8.90 -17.87 -1.89
N TYR A 80 9.55 -16.74 -2.19
CA TYR A 80 8.90 -15.43 -2.31
C TYR A 80 9.13 -14.83 -3.69
N LEU A 81 8.14 -14.07 -4.16
CA LEU A 81 8.10 -13.50 -5.50
C LEU A 81 8.22 -11.98 -5.47
N ARG A 82 9.03 -11.46 -6.38
CA ARG A 82 9.09 -10.02 -6.68
C ARG A 82 8.22 -9.74 -7.89
N TYR A 83 7.06 -9.14 -7.66
CA TYR A 83 6.21 -8.66 -8.75
C TYR A 83 6.62 -7.24 -9.15
N HIS A 84 7.40 -7.10 -10.22
CA HIS A 84 7.90 -5.80 -10.71
C HIS A 84 6.80 -4.79 -11.07
N GLY A 85 5.58 -5.26 -11.35
CA GLY A 85 4.43 -4.39 -11.61
C GLY A 85 3.79 -3.80 -10.36
N TYR A 86 3.92 -4.44 -9.20
CA TYR A 86 3.24 -4.03 -7.97
C TYR A 86 3.58 -2.61 -7.51
N PRO A 87 4.86 -2.20 -7.44
CA PRO A 87 5.18 -0.82 -7.07
C PRO A 87 4.77 0.20 -8.13
N LYS A 88 4.31 -0.22 -9.32
CA LYS A 88 3.85 0.68 -10.38
C LYS A 88 2.33 0.82 -10.35
N PHE A 89 1.62 -0.30 -10.38
CA PHE A 89 0.17 -0.31 -10.58
C PHE A 89 -0.60 0.06 -9.32
N PHE A 90 -0.23 -0.47 -8.16
CA PHE A 90 -0.99 -0.25 -6.93
C PHE A 90 -0.89 1.20 -6.42
N PRO A 91 0.30 1.83 -6.35
CA PRO A 91 0.40 3.23 -5.94
C PRO A 91 -0.38 4.17 -6.87
N LEU A 92 -0.27 3.97 -8.19
CA LEU A 92 -1.01 4.76 -9.17
C LEU A 92 -2.53 4.62 -8.95
N TRP A 93 -3.00 3.39 -8.73
CA TRP A 93 -4.40 3.12 -8.44
C TRP A 93 -4.87 3.79 -7.14
N ALA A 94 -4.10 3.69 -6.06
CA ALA A 94 -4.42 4.31 -4.79
C ALA A 94 -4.52 5.84 -4.91
N LEU A 95 -3.56 6.49 -5.59
CA LEU A 95 -3.58 7.92 -5.84
C LEU A 95 -4.78 8.35 -6.70
N ALA A 96 -5.06 7.62 -7.77
CA ALA A 96 -6.19 7.90 -8.66
C ALA A 96 -7.53 7.78 -7.93
N ARG A 97 -7.71 6.72 -7.13
CA ARG A 97 -8.91 6.54 -6.30
C ARG A 97 -9.06 7.68 -5.30
N TYR A 98 -8.00 7.99 -4.56
CA TYR A 98 -8.04 9.04 -3.56
C TYR A 98 -8.46 10.38 -4.17
N ARG A 99 -7.84 10.75 -5.30
CA ARG A 99 -8.22 11.95 -6.06
C ARG A 99 -9.71 11.95 -6.41
N ASN A 100 -10.22 10.85 -6.96
CA ASN A 100 -11.62 10.77 -7.40
C ASN A 100 -12.60 10.85 -6.22
N LEU A 101 -12.31 10.20 -5.09
CA LEU A 101 -13.15 10.26 -3.89
C LEU A 101 -13.13 11.65 -3.23
N LYS A 102 -12.00 12.37 -3.28
CA LYS A 102 -11.90 13.73 -2.74
C LYS A 102 -12.59 14.77 -3.64
N ALA A 103 -12.56 14.57 -4.95
CA ALA A 103 -13.20 15.47 -5.92
C ALA A 103 -14.70 15.19 -6.13
N GLY A 104 -15.16 13.96 -5.87
CA GLY A 104 -16.54 13.55 -6.08
C GLY A 104 -17.50 13.90 -4.95
N ASN A 105 -18.80 13.78 -5.25
CA ASN A 105 -19.89 13.99 -4.30
C ASN A 105 -20.16 12.79 -3.38
N SER A 106 -19.44 11.67 -3.57
CA SER A 106 -19.54 10.48 -2.74
C SER A 106 -18.17 10.11 -2.17
N ARG A 107 -18.15 9.81 -0.87
CA ARG A 107 -16.95 9.31 -0.16
C ARG A 107 -16.90 7.79 -0.08
N ARG A 108 -17.75 7.10 -0.85
CA ARG A 108 -17.82 5.65 -0.93
C ARG A 108 -17.34 5.17 -2.30
N VAL A 109 -16.61 4.07 -2.29
CA VAL A 109 -16.22 3.35 -3.52
C VAL A 109 -17.47 2.68 -4.10
N ALA A 110 -17.81 3.00 -5.35
CA ALA A 110 -19.00 2.45 -6.01
C ALA A 110 -18.80 1.02 -6.52
N HIS A 111 -17.60 0.71 -7.03
CA HIS A 111 -17.27 -0.60 -7.61
C HIS A 111 -15.82 -1.00 -7.30
N GLY A 112 -15.62 -2.31 -7.13
CA GLY A 112 -14.32 -2.93 -6.85
C GLY A 112 -13.94 -2.91 -5.36
N LEU A 113 -12.80 -3.54 -5.06
CA LEU A 113 -11.95 -3.05 -3.98
C LEU A 113 -11.51 -1.68 -4.40
#